data_AF-A0A0G3XK35-F1
#
_entry.id   AF-A0A0G3XK35-F1
#
_cell.length_a   1.000
_cell.length_b   1.000
_cell.length_c   1.000
_cell.angle_alpha   90.00
_cell.angle_beta   90.00
_cell.angle_gamma   90.00
#
_symmetry.space_group_name_H-M   'P 1'
#
loop_
_entity.id
_entity.type
_entity.pdbx_description
1 polymer ?
#
loop_
_entity_poly.entity_id
_entity_poly.type
_entity_poly.pdbx_seq_one_letter_code
_entity_poly.pdbx_strand_id
1 'polypeptide(L)'
;MLEIPRNRLSIADRVNIKVDNGIRTSGIVVWDRNAFVGIKFDSCLHEAVVSFLAFSAKASHLTRNAPSDRFGRTLPRLRADVLP
;
A
#
# COMPACT_ATOMS: atom_id res chain seq x y z
N MET A 1 -2.61 -2.69 1.29
CA MET A 1 -2.11 -3.23 2.58
C MET A 1 -2.95 -2.60 3.67
N LEU A 2 -3.55 -3.40 4.55
CA LEU A 2 -4.28 -2.86 5.71
C LEU A 2 -3.41 -2.99 6.96
N GLU A 3 -3.30 -1.92 7.72
CA GLU A 3 -2.72 -1.91 9.06
C GLU A 3 -3.84 -2.16 10.07
N ILE A 4 -3.68 -3.16 10.92
CA ILE A 4 -4.72 -3.60 11.85
C ILE A 4 -4.07 -3.85 13.21
N PRO A 5 -4.73 -3.50 14.34
CA PRO A 5 -4.26 -3.89 15.66
C PRO A 5 -3.97 -5.39 15.70
N ARG A 6 -2.85 -5.76 16.36
CA ARG A 6 -2.40 -7.15 16.47
C ARG A 6 -3.53 -8.08 16.95
N ASN A 7 -3.53 -9.32 16.43
CA ASN A 7 -4.44 -10.43 16.79
C ASN A 7 -5.91 -10.32 16.35
N ARG A 8 -6.23 -9.55 15.29
CA ARG A 8 -7.63 -9.44 14.83
C ARG A 8 -7.96 -10.22 13.56
N LEU A 9 -6.95 -10.57 12.76
CA LEU A 9 -7.13 -11.32 11.53
C LEU A 9 -5.99 -12.32 11.37
N SER A 10 -6.33 -13.49 10.85
CA SER A 10 -5.42 -14.57 10.49
C SER A 10 -5.62 -14.97 9.03
N ILE A 11 -4.67 -15.73 8.49
CA ILE A 11 -4.79 -16.32 7.14
C ILE A 11 -6.12 -17.10 7.03
N ALA A 12 -6.75 -16.98 5.87
CA ALA A 12 -8.08 -17.50 5.53
C ALA A 12 -9.29 -16.78 6.16
N ASP A 13 -9.07 -15.76 7.00
CA ASP A 13 -10.18 -14.96 7.50
C ASP A 13 -10.83 -14.14 6.38
N ARG A 14 -12.16 -14.00 6.50
CA ARG A 14 -12.96 -13.20 5.57
C ARG A 14 -13.11 -11.78 6.11
N VAL A 15 -12.81 -10.81 5.26
CA VAL A 15 -12.81 -9.39 5.62
C VAL A 15 -13.81 -8.65 4.75
N ASN A 16 -14.65 -7.83 5.38
CA ASN A 16 -15.51 -6.87 4.72
C ASN A 16 -14.98 -5.47 5.00
N ILE A 17 -14.56 -4.77 3.95
CA ILE A 17 -13.98 -3.44 4.02
C ILE A 17 -15.02 -2.46 3.50
N LYS A 18 -15.38 -1.49 4.35
CA LYS A 18 -16.18 -0.34 3.96
C LYS A 18 -15.28 0.88 3.99
N VAL A 19 -15.14 1.52 2.85
CA VAL A 19 -14.39 2.77 2.69
C VAL A 19 -15.39 3.93 2.76
N ASP A 20 -14.92 5.09 3.20
CA ASP A 20 -15.67 6.33 3.07
C ASP A 20 -16.09 6.55 1.61
N ASN A 21 -17.28 7.13 1.40
CA ASN A 21 -18.01 7.21 0.13
C ASN A 21 -18.73 5.93 -0.33
N GLY A 22 -18.88 4.94 0.56
CA GLY A 22 -19.83 3.83 0.36
C GLY A 22 -19.28 2.67 -0.47
N ILE A 23 -18.00 2.70 -0.84
CA ILE A 23 -17.34 1.56 -1.48
C ILE A 23 -17.29 0.42 -0.46
N ARG A 24 -17.90 -0.71 -0.81
CA ARG A 24 -17.86 -1.95 -0.02
C ARG A 24 -17.15 -3.00 -0.84
N THR A 25 -16.17 -3.65 -0.24
CA THR A 25 -15.43 -4.74 -0.86
C THR A 25 -15.20 -5.84 0.15
N SER A 26 -15.13 -7.07 -0.34
CA SER A 26 -14.88 -8.26 0.48
C SER A 26 -13.69 -9.04 -0.07
N GLY A 27 -13.03 -9.76 0.81
CA GLY A 27 -11.91 -10.60 0.42
C GLY A 27 -11.46 -11.53 1.52
N ILE A 28 -10.43 -12.31 1.20
CA ILE A 28 -9.82 -13.27 2.11
C ILE A 28 -8.37 -12.87 2.41
N VAL A 29 -7.96 -13.03 3.67
CA VAL A 29 -6.56 -12.84 4.07
C VAL A 29 -5.73 -13.97 3.46
N VAL A 30 -4.75 -13.61 2.63
CA VAL A 30 -3.84 -14.56 1.96
C VAL A 30 -2.46 -14.60 2.57
N TRP A 31 -2.08 -13.55 3.31
CA TRP A 31 -0.87 -13.53 4.12
C TRP A 31 -1.03 -12.53 5.27
N ASP A 32 -0.36 -12.80 6.38
CA ASP A 32 -0.22 -11.88 7.50
C ASP A 32 1.26 -11.75 7.90
N ARG A 33 1.64 -10.56 8.38
CA ARG A 33 2.94 -10.32 8.98
C ARG A 33 2.87 -9.14 9.93
N ASN A 34 3.13 -9.39 11.21
CA ASN A 34 3.09 -8.39 12.29
C ASN A 34 1.71 -7.71 12.42
N ALA A 35 1.56 -6.50 11.89
CA ALA A 35 0.34 -5.70 11.91
C ALA A 35 -0.26 -5.50 10.50
N PHE A 36 0.31 -6.18 9.50
CA PHE A 36 -0.07 -6.07 8.10
C PHE A 36 -0.67 -7.36 7.60
N VAL A 37 -1.71 -7.23 6.79
CA VAL A 37 -2.33 -8.34 6.08
C VAL A 37 -2.46 -8.05 4.60
N GLY A 38 -2.27 -9.07 3.79
CA GLY A 38 -2.60 -9.10 2.38
C GLY A 38 -3.98 -9.70 2.17
N ILE A 39 -4.81 -9.01 1.39
CA ILE A 39 -6.18 -9.43 1.10
C ILE A 39 -6.30 -9.70 -0.39
N LYS A 40 -6.82 -10.88 -0.72
CA LYS A 40 -7.31 -11.19 -2.08
C LYS A 40 -8.79 -10.81 -2.12
N PHE A 41 -9.12 -9.83 -2.94
CA PHE A 41 -10.50 -9.38 -3.12
C PHE A 41 -11.31 -10.37 -3.94
N ASP A 42 -12.60 -10.50 -3.63
CA ASP A 42 -13.54 -11.37 -4.34
C ASP A 42 -13.82 -10.85 -5.76
N SER A 43 -13.81 -9.53 -5.93
CA SER A 43 -14.01 -8.83 -7.20
C SER A 43 -12.74 -8.14 -7.67
N CYS A 44 -12.55 -8.04 -8.98
CA CYS A 44 -11.48 -7.23 -9.55
C CYS A 44 -11.71 -5.75 -9.17
N LEU A 45 -10.77 -5.16 -8.43
CA LEU A 45 -10.84 -3.74 -8.09
C LEU A 45 -10.37 -2.91 -9.28
N HIS A 46 -11.12 -1.85 -9.59
CA HIS A 46 -10.69 -0.88 -10.58
C HIS A 46 -9.38 -0.22 -10.13
N GLU A 47 -8.48 0.06 -11.07
CA GLU A 47 -7.16 0.64 -10.80
C GLU A 47 -7.25 1.92 -9.96
N ALA A 48 -8.19 2.81 -10.27
CA ALA A 48 -8.45 4.03 -9.48
C ALA A 48 -8.73 3.76 -7.99
N VAL A 49 -9.42 2.66 -7.65
CA VAL A 49 -9.70 2.27 -6.26
C VAL A 49 -8.43 1.78 -5.58
N VAL A 50 -7.62 1.01 -6.30
CA VAL A 50 -6.31 0.55 -5.80
C VAL A 50 -5.40 1.75 -5.55
N SER A 51 -5.31 2.69 -6.48
CA SER A 51 -4.51 3.91 -6.34
C SER A 51 -4.98 4.79 -5.18
N PHE A 52 -6.30 4.94 -5.01
CA PHE A 52 -6.87 5.68 -3.89
C PHE A 52 -6.58 5.01 -2.54
N LEU A 53 -6.76 3.69 -2.44
CA LEU A 53 -6.56 2.95 -1.18
C LEU A 53 -5.10 2.69 -0.83
N ALA A 54 -4.23 2.53 -1.83
CA ALA A 54 -2.80 2.34 -1.63
C ALA A 54 -2.09 3.66 -1.26
N PHE A 55 -2.72 4.80 -1.54
CA PHE A 55 -2.16 6.10 -1.22
C PHE A 55 -2.44 6.47 0.24
N SER A 56 -1.45 6.28 1.11
CA SER A 56 -1.44 6.89 2.44
C SER A 56 -0.56 8.14 2.42
N ALA A 57 -1.15 9.32 2.57
CA ALA A 57 -0.40 10.56 2.77
C ALA A 57 0.50 10.49 4.03
N LYS A 58 0.16 9.64 5.00
CA LYS A 58 1.00 9.38 6.18
C LYS A 58 2.22 8.50 5.86
N ALA A 59 2.14 7.65 4.82
CA ALA A 59 3.28 6.93 4.28
C ALA A 59 4.20 7.82 3.43
N SER A 60 3.84 9.09 3.19
CA SER A 60 4.72 10.07 2.53
C SER A 60 5.80 10.65 3.44
N HIS A 61 5.89 10.20 4.71
CA HIS A 61 7.21 10.03 5.32
C HIS A 61 7.89 8.80 4.70
N LEU A 62 7.96 8.78 3.37
CA LEU A 62 9.02 8.10 2.67
C LEU A 62 10.27 8.59 3.38
N THR A 63 10.90 7.64 4.05
CA THR A 63 12.21 7.76 4.65
C THR A 63 13.00 8.87 3.97
N ARG A 64 13.57 9.75 4.79
CA ARG A 64 14.57 10.78 4.44
C ARG A 64 15.85 10.18 3.82
N ASN A 65 15.73 9.06 3.13
CA ASN A 65 16.75 8.36 2.38
C ASN A 65 16.66 8.92 0.96
N ALA A 66 17.77 9.48 0.50
CA ALA A 66 17.87 9.94 -0.87
C ALA A 66 17.48 8.79 -1.83
N PRO A 67 16.82 9.10 -2.96
CA PRO A 67 16.47 8.07 -3.94
C PRO A 67 17.73 7.29 -4.30
N SER A 68 17.67 5.95 -4.26
CA SER A 68 18.83 5.07 -4.39
C SER A 68 18.59 4.00 -5.46
N ASP A 69 19.65 3.51 -6.10
CA ASP A 69 19.60 2.42 -7.06
C ASP A 69 19.33 1.06 -6.39
N ARG A 70 19.20 0.00 -7.20
CA ARG A 70 18.98 -1.38 -6.71
C ARG A 70 20.14 -1.95 -5.89
N PHE A 71 21.27 -1.27 -5.84
CA PHE A 71 22.47 -1.60 -5.07
C PHE A 71 22.64 -0.70 -3.84
N GLY A 72 21.65 0.16 -3.54
CA GLY A 72 21.67 1.08 -2.40
C GLY A 72 22.53 2.32 -2.59
N ARG A 73 22.99 2.62 -3.81
CA ARG A 73 23.75 3.85 -4.11
C ARG A 73 22.79 5.00 -4.34
N THR A 74 23.04 6.14 -3.69
CA THR A 74 22.26 7.36 -3.91
C THR A 74 22.28 7.76 -5.39
N LEU A 75 21.09 7.90 -5.98
CA LEU A 75 20.92 8.40 -7.32
C LEU A 75 21.41 9.85 -7.39
N PRO A 76 22.14 10.24 -8.45
CA PRO A 76 22.53 11.61 -8.65
C PRO A 76 21.27 12.49 -8.71
N ARG A 77 21.34 13.66 -8.06
CA ARG A 77 20.26 14.65 -8.19
C ARG A 77 20.16 15.05 -9.65
N LEU A 78 18.99 14.85 -10.25
CA LEU A 78 18.68 15.45 -11.53
C LEU A 78 18.82 16.97 -11.34
N ARG A 79 19.85 17.57 -11.95
CA ARG A 79 19.94 19.02 -12.00
C ARG A 79 18.78 19.48 -12.87
N ALA A 80 17.94 20.37 -12.36
CA ALA A 80 16.80 20.91 -13.08
C ALA A 80 17.19 21.84 -14.25
N ASP A 81 18.44 21.82 -14.70
CA ASP A 81 18.95 22.60 -15.83
C ASP A 81 20.01 21.76 -16.56
N VAL A 82 19.62 21.16 -17.69
CA VAL A 82 20.17 21.42 -19.04
C VAL A 82 19.18 20.80 -20.05
N LEU A 83 18.16 21.56 -20.43
CA LEU A 83 17.74 21.69 -21.83
C LEU A 83 18.48 22.95 -22.29
N PRO A 84 19.40 22.86 -23.27
CA PRO A 84 19.10 22.42 -24.63
C PRO A 84 20.00 21.30 -25.18
#